data_AF-N6UNT3-F1
#
_entry.id   AF-N6UNT3-F1
#
_cell.length_a   1.000
_cell.length_b   1.000
_cell.length_c   1.000
_cell.angle_alpha   90.00
_cell.angle_beta   90.00
_cell.angle_gamma   90.00
#
_symmetry.space_group_name_H-M   'P 1'
#
loop_
_entity.id
_entity.type
_entity.pdbx_description
1 polymer ?
#
loop_
_entity_poly.entity_id
_entity_poly.type
_entity_poly.pdbx_seq_one_letter_code
_entity_poly.pdbx_strand_id
1 'polypeptide(L)'
;MLSGTLTNSLSRLNASAFYKLKCSPDDLPPEVERQCLLGLLPHSIRGFLPSFTNILPATIKYDKCVACSHSILQEYESEGLEFLLKVFNSSKHLEDVAKLTALLESFDFNQVMELSDEVSD
;
A
#
# COMPACT_ATOMS: atom_id res chain seq x y z
N MET A 1 -24.88 -8.32 -11.29
CA MET A 1 -23.79 -7.40 -11.68
C MET A 1 -23.46 -6.52 -10.48
N LEU A 2 -22.76 -7.06 -9.48
CA LEU A 2 -22.31 -6.28 -8.32
C LEU A 2 -21.10 -5.46 -8.73
N SER A 3 -21.34 -4.25 -9.21
CA SER A 3 -20.31 -3.23 -9.39
C SER A 3 -19.87 -2.77 -8.00
N GLY A 4 -18.98 -3.55 -7.38
CA GLY A 4 -18.36 -3.22 -6.11
C GLY A 4 -17.41 -2.05 -6.30
N THR A 5 -17.94 -0.84 -6.13
CA THR A 5 -17.17 0.41 -6.21
C THR A 5 -16.28 0.52 -4.96
N LEU A 6 -15.16 -0.21 -4.93
CA LEU A 6 -14.05 0.00 -3.99
C LEU A 6 -13.25 1.25 -4.39
N THR A 7 -13.93 2.38 -4.59
CA THR A 7 -13.30 3.68 -4.83
C THR A 7 -13.59 4.60 -3.66
N ASN A 8 -12.90 4.37 -2.54
CA ASN A 8 -12.74 5.42 -1.54
C ASN A 8 -11.84 6.49 -2.18
N SER A 9 -12.44 7.56 -2.71
CA SER A 9 -11.83 8.43 -3.73
C SER A 9 -10.86 9.47 -3.16
N LEU A 10 -10.95 9.81 -1.87
CA LEU A 10 -10.18 10.90 -1.28
C LEU A 10 -8.73 10.55 -0.95
N SER A 11 -8.42 9.29 -0.63
CA SER A 11 -7.05 8.88 -0.24
C SER A 11 -6.09 8.71 -1.42
N ARG A 12 -6.60 8.59 -2.65
CA ARG A 12 -5.78 8.43 -3.86
C ARG A 12 -5.07 9.72 -4.29
N LEU A 13 -5.65 10.88 -4.01
CA LEU A 13 -5.07 12.18 -4.40
C LEU A 13 -3.77 12.49 -3.65
N ASN A 14 -3.62 11.94 -2.45
CA ASN A 14 -2.43 12.12 -1.60
C ASN A 14 -1.44 10.93 -1.69
N ALA A 15 -1.71 9.93 -2.52
CA ALA A 15 -0.76 8.86 -2.75
C ALA A 15 0.45 9.40 -3.53
N SER A 16 1.65 9.31 -2.94
CA SER A 16 2.91 9.87 -3.44
C SER A 16 3.32 9.43 -4.85
N ALA A 17 2.58 8.51 -5.45
CA ALA A 17 2.89 7.86 -6.71
C ALA A 17 1.92 8.21 -7.86
N PHE A 18 1.19 9.33 -7.73
CA PHE A 18 0.93 10.19 -8.88
C PHE A 18 2.07 11.22 -8.92
N TYR A 19 3.17 10.84 -9.57
CA TYR A 19 4.40 11.61 -9.82
C TYR A 19 4.22 13.12 -9.64
N LYS A 20 4.93 13.62 -8.63
CA LYS A 20 5.18 15.01 -8.32
C LYS A 20 5.80 15.72 -9.53
N LEU A 21 4.98 16.20 -10.48
CA LEU A 21 5.41 17.13 -11.52
C LEU A 21 5.60 18.50 -10.86
N LYS A 22 6.77 19.10 -11.07
CA LYS A 22 6.90 20.55 -10.90
C LYS A 22 6.30 21.20 -12.15
N CYS A 23 4.98 21.29 -12.21
CA CYS A 23 4.28 22.19 -13.11
C CYS A 23 3.19 22.89 -12.29
N SER A 24 3.07 24.22 -12.41
CA SER A 24 2.12 24.98 -11.59
C SER A 24 0.68 24.53 -11.89
N PRO A 25 -0.14 24.37 -10.84
CA PRO A 25 -1.50 23.79 -10.91
C PRO A 25 -2.56 24.71 -11.53
N ASP A 26 -2.19 25.90 -12.03
CA ASP A 26 -3.15 26.91 -12.49
C ASP A 26 -3.33 26.94 -14.03
N ASP A 27 -2.53 26.19 -14.80
CA ASP A 27 -2.44 26.35 -16.26
C ASP A 27 -2.99 25.18 -17.11
N LEU A 28 -3.57 24.12 -16.54
CA LEU A 28 -3.94 22.92 -17.31
C LEU A 28 -5.34 22.35 -16.99
N PRO A 29 -6.04 21.73 -17.97
CA PRO A 29 -7.34 21.12 -17.75
C PRO A 29 -7.28 19.93 -16.78
N PRO A 30 -8.33 19.70 -15.95
CA PRO A 30 -8.34 18.71 -14.87
C PRO A 30 -8.17 17.25 -15.32
N GLU A 31 -8.31 16.97 -16.62
CA GLU A 31 -8.17 15.63 -17.20
C GLU A 31 -6.75 15.32 -17.71
N VAL A 32 -5.87 16.33 -17.83
CA VAL A 32 -4.57 16.21 -18.54
C VAL A 32 -3.37 16.70 -17.70
N GLU A 33 -3.55 17.08 -16.43
CA GLU A 33 -2.51 17.75 -15.61
C GLU A 33 -1.29 16.92 -15.20
N ARG A 34 -1.13 15.75 -15.80
CA ARG A 34 -0.45 14.66 -15.14
C ARG A 34 0.13 13.71 -16.18
N GLN A 35 0.83 14.22 -17.19
CA GLN A 35 1.54 13.39 -18.16
C GLN A 35 2.96 13.94 -18.35
N CYS A 36 3.98 13.08 -18.29
CA CYS A 36 5.33 13.42 -18.72
C CYS A 36 5.41 13.41 -20.26
N LEU A 37 6.55 13.78 -20.85
CA LEU A 37 6.75 13.76 -22.30
C LEU A 37 6.40 12.40 -22.96
N LEU A 38 6.48 11.31 -22.20
CA LEU A 38 6.16 9.95 -22.64
C LEU A 38 4.78 9.45 -22.16
N GLY A 39 3.94 10.33 -21.62
CA GLY A 39 2.61 10.00 -21.11
C GLY A 39 2.53 9.81 -19.60
N LEU A 40 1.61 8.98 -19.12
CA LEU A 40 1.41 8.73 -17.69
C LEU A 40 2.49 7.79 -17.12
N LEU A 41 3.01 8.10 -15.92
CA LEU A 41 3.90 7.21 -15.17
C LEU A 41 3.14 6.60 -13.96
N PRO A 42 2.56 5.39 -14.08
CA PRO A 42 1.76 4.81 -13.01
C PRO A 42 2.61 4.27 -11.86
N HIS A 43 2.08 4.34 -10.63
CA HIS A 43 2.64 3.67 -9.45
C HIS A 43 2.72 2.15 -9.60
N SER A 44 1.65 1.54 -10.11
CA SER A 44 1.51 0.11 -10.32
C SER A 44 0.52 -0.12 -11.46
N ILE A 45 0.71 -1.18 -12.23
CA ILE A 45 -0.19 -1.61 -13.31
C ILE A 45 -0.68 -3.01 -12.95
N ARG A 46 -2.01 -3.19 -12.88
CA ARG A 46 -2.64 -4.50 -12.65
C ARG A 46 -3.52 -4.86 -13.84
N GLY A 47 -3.12 -5.89 -14.58
CA GLY A 47 -3.84 -6.37 -15.75
C GLY A 47 -4.78 -7.53 -15.43
N PHE A 48 -5.93 -7.56 -16.09
CA PHE A 48 -6.93 -8.63 -16.04
C PHE A 48 -7.03 -9.25 -17.43
N LEU A 49 -6.47 -10.46 -17.58
CA LEU A 49 -6.42 -11.14 -18.88
C LEU A 49 -7.80 -11.44 -19.48
N PRO A 50 -8.80 -11.95 -18.72
CA PRO A 50 -10.09 -12.31 -19.32
C PRO A 50 -10.84 -11.13 -19.98
N SER A 51 -10.65 -9.93 -19.44
CA SER A 51 -11.28 -8.70 -19.92
C SER A 51 -10.34 -7.82 -20.74
N PHE A 52 -9.06 -8.17 -20.86
CA PHE A 52 -8.00 -7.35 -21.44
C PHE A 52 -7.97 -5.90 -20.88
N THR A 53 -8.27 -5.74 -19.59
CA THR A 53 -8.32 -4.43 -18.92
C THR A 53 -7.13 -4.23 -17.99
N ASN A 54 -6.70 -2.97 -17.84
CA ASN A 54 -5.68 -2.57 -16.87
C ASN A 54 -6.26 -1.59 -15.85
N ILE A 55 -5.83 -1.73 -14.60
CA ILE A 55 -6.10 -0.80 -13.51
C ILE A 55 -4.77 -0.22 -13.05
N LEU A 56 -4.75 1.08 -12.76
CA LEU A 56 -3.55 1.82 -12.33
C LEU A 56 -3.66 2.23 -10.84
N PRO A 57 -3.48 1.30 -9.89
CA PRO A 57 -3.59 1.61 -8.47
C PRO A 57 -2.38 2.38 -7.96
N ALA A 58 -2.63 3.41 -7.15
CA ALA A 58 -1.65 4.09 -6.33
C ALA A 58 -1.90 3.77 -4.84
N THR A 59 -0.83 3.58 -4.06
CA THR A 59 -0.91 3.36 -2.62
C THR A 59 -0.02 4.34 -1.88
N ILE A 60 -0.39 4.68 -0.65
CA ILE A 60 0.48 5.42 0.27
C ILE A 60 1.54 4.50 0.87
N LYS A 61 2.62 5.09 1.39
CA LYS A 61 3.58 4.37 2.23
C LYS A 61 2.84 3.82 3.45
N TYR A 62 3.07 2.54 3.75
CA TYR A 62 2.55 1.91 4.97
C TYR A 62 3.58 1.98 6.09
N ASP A 63 3.16 2.48 7.26
CA ASP A 63 4.06 2.75 8.39
C ASP A 63 4.66 1.48 9.00
N LYS A 64 3.99 0.34 8.86
CA LYS A 64 4.44 -0.98 9.33
C LYS A 64 4.89 -1.90 8.19
N CYS A 65 5.34 -1.34 7.07
CA CYS A 65 5.88 -2.13 5.95
C CYS A 65 7.17 -2.86 6.35
N VAL A 66 7.25 -4.17 6.12
CA VAL A 66 8.44 -5.00 6.39
C VAL A 66 9.68 -4.64 5.55
N ALA A 67 9.53 -3.77 4.54
CA ALA A 67 10.62 -3.38 3.65
C ALA A 67 11.02 -1.90 3.79
N CYS A 68 10.07 -0.98 3.96
CA CYS A 68 10.34 0.47 3.89
C CYS A 68 9.82 1.28 5.09
N SER A 69 9.33 0.62 6.14
CA SER A 69 8.99 1.29 7.40
C SER A 69 10.23 1.93 8.01
N HIS A 70 10.01 2.95 8.85
CA HIS A 70 11.13 3.64 9.50
C HIS A 70 11.92 2.72 10.44
N SER A 71 11.25 1.79 11.14
CA SER A 71 11.93 0.83 12.02
C SER A 71 12.85 -0.10 11.25
N ILE A 72 12.42 -0.63 10.10
CA ILE A 72 13.24 -1.49 9.25
C ILE A 72 14.47 -0.74 8.72
N LEU A 73 14.28 0.49 8.23
CA LEU A 73 15.38 1.29 7.71
C LEU A 73 16.41 1.61 8.80
N GLN A 74 15.93 1.96 10.01
CA GLN A 74 16.80 2.26 11.15
C GLN A 74 17.60 1.02 11.58
N GLU A 75 16.96 -0.15 11.67
CA GLU A 75 17.63 -1.40 12.05
C GLU A 75 18.70 -1.81 11.03
N TYR A 76 18.40 -1.64 9.74
CA TYR A 76 19.36 -1.89 8.67
C TYR A 76 20.53 -0.90 8.70
N GLU A 77 20.28 0.39 8.97
CA GLU A 77 21.34 1.40 9.11
C GLU A 77 22.24 1.12 10.33
N SER A 78 21.70 0.59 11.42
CA SER A 78 22.48 0.29 12.64
C SER A 78 23.25 -1.03 12.58
N GLU A 79 22.63 -2.11 12.11
CA GLU A 79 23.21 -3.47 12.18
C GLU A 79 23.70 -4.00 10.83
N GLY A 80 23.23 -3.42 9.71
CA GLY A 80 23.64 -3.76 8.35
C GLY A 80 23.49 -5.25 8.02
N LEU A 81 24.63 -5.93 7.82
CA LEU A 81 24.66 -7.35 7.47
C LEU A 81 24.17 -8.27 8.59
N GLU A 82 24.37 -7.91 9.86
CA GLU A 82 23.95 -8.75 10.97
C GLU A 82 22.42 -8.86 11.02
N PHE A 83 21.73 -7.73 10.83
CA PHE A 83 20.28 -7.70 10.67
C PHE A 83 19.82 -8.57 9.49
N LEU A 84 20.47 -8.48 8.33
CA LEU A 84 20.12 -9.32 7.19
C LEU A 84 20.26 -10.82 7.50
N LEU A 85 21.32 -11.23 8.21
CA LEU A 85 21.48 -12.61 8.64
C LEU A 85 20.39 -13.04 9.62
N LYS A 86 19.99 -12.19 10.56
CA LYS A 86 18.85 -12.46 11.47
C LYS A 86 17.55 -12.67 10.68
N VAL A 87 17.30 -11.80 9.69
CA VAL A 87 16.12 -11.89 8.80
C VAL A 87 16.12 -13.15 7.94
N PHE A 88 17.26 -13.52 7.36
CA PHE A 88 17.35 -14.73 6.52
C PHE A 88 17.17 -16.02 7.33
N ASN A 89 17.58 -16.02 8.59
CA ASN A 89 17.39 -17.16 9.49
C ASN A 89 16.00 -17.20 10.12
N SER A 90 15.28 -16.08 10.20
CA SER A 90 13.94 -16.00 10.79
C SER A 90 13.09 -14.91 10.14
N SER A 91 12.04 -15.34 9.44
CA SER A 91 11.04 -14.41 8.87
C SER A 91 10.28 -13.64 9.95
N LYS A 92 10.13 -14.22 11.15
CA LYS A 92 9.45 -13.59 12.29
C LYS A 92 10.15 -12.31 12.75
N HIS A 93 11.47 -12.25 12.60
CA HIS A 93 12.24 -11.07 12.99
C HIS A 93 11.79 -9.80 12.24
N LEU A 94 11.43 -9.92 10.95
CA LEU A 94 10.90 -8.79 10.18
C LEU A 94 9.53 -8.32 10.70
N GLU A 95 8.66 -9.26 11.07
CA GLU A 95 7.33 -8.94 11.59
C GLU A 95 7.42 -8.24 12.94
N ASP A 96 8.34 -8.67 13.80
CA ASP A 96 8.59 -8.07 15.10
C ASP A 96 9.12 -6.63 14.95
N VAL A 97 10.14 -6.41 14.11
CA VAL A 97 10.72 -5.07 13.86
C VAL A 97 9.70 -4.14 13.16
N ALA A 98 8.89 -4.67 12.26
CA ALA A 98 7.81 -3.93 11.61
C ALA A 98 6.57 -3.72 12.53
N LYS A 99 6.56 -4.30 13.74
CA LYS A 99 5.44 -4.24 14.70
C LYS A 99 4.13 -4.83 14.15
N LEU A 100 4.25 -5.85 13.31
CA LEU A 100 3.13 -6.64 12.80
C LEU A 100 2.67 -7.66 13.83
N THR A 101 3.58 -8.30 14.58
CA THR A 101 3.23 -9.26 15.64
C THR A 101 2.33 -8.62 16.69
N ALA A 102 2.71 -7.45 17.21
CA ALA A 102 1.89 -6.70 18.16
C ALA A 102 0.56 -6.22 17.57
N LEU A 103 0.52 -5.94 16.25
CA LEU A 103 -0.74 -5.63 15.58
C LEU A 103 -1.66 -6.85 15.55
N LEU A 104 -1.10 -8.01 15.21
CA LEU A 104 -1.84 -9.27 15.15
C LEU A 104 -2.41 -9.66 16.52
N GLU A 105 -1.62 -9.52 17.58
CA GLU A 105 -2.04 -9.78 18.97
C GLU A 105 -3.11 -8.84 19.48
N SER A 106 -3.13 -7.59 18.98
CA SER A 106 -4.15 -6.60 19.35
C SER A 106 -5.53 -6.87 18.73
N PHE A 107 -5.65 -7.80 17.78
CA PHE A 107 -6.95 -8.17 17.24
C PHE A 107 -7.72 -9.03 18.26
N ASP A 108 -8.85 -8.50 18.73
CA ASP A 108 -9.81 -9.26 19.50
C ASP A 108 -10.64 -10.14 18.57
N PHE A 109 -10.38 -11.45 18.61
CA PHE A 109 -11.12 -12.43 17.82
C PHE A 109 -12.62 -12.45 18.11
N ASN A 110 -13.06 -11.98 19.29
CA ASN A 110 -14.48 -11.96 19.65
C ASN A 110 -15.28 -10.95 18.82
N GLN A 111 -14.71 -9.78 18.47
CA GLN A 111 -15.38 -8.80 17.60
C GLN A 111 -15.53 -9.29 16.16
N VAL A 112 -14.66 -10.19 15.71
CA VAL A 112 -14.72 -10.74 14.34
C VAL A 112 -15.85 -11.77 14.21
N MET A 113 -16.16 -12.49 15.28
CA MET A 113 -17.24 -13.48 15.34
C MET A 113 -18.63 -12.83 15.35
N GLU A 114 -18.80 -11.66 15.99
CA GLU A 114 -20.09 -10.96 16.05
C GLU A 114 -20.60 -10.50 14.66
N LEU A 115 -19.74 -10.41 13.65
CA LEU A 115 -20.13 -10.03 12.29
C LEU A 115 -20.65 -11.19 11.43
N SER A 116 -20.52 -12.45 11.88
CA SER A 116 -20.95 -13.62 11.10
C SER A 116 -22.38 -14.10 11.40
N ASP A 117 -23.04 -13.55 12.43
CA ASP A 117 -24.33 -14.06 12.92
C ASP A 117 -25.57 -13.32 12.36
N GLU A 118 -25.42 -12.34 11.45
CA GLU A 118 -26.54 -11.75 10.71
C GLU A 118 -26.85 -12.50 9.40
N VAL A 119 -27.15 -13.79 9.50
CA VAL A 119 -27.99 -14.51 8.52
C VAL A 119 -28.97 -15.38 9.31
N SER A 120 -30.03 -14.74 9.81
CA SER A 120 -31.23 -15.45 10.28
C SER A 120 -32.17 -15.65 9.10
N ASP A 121 -32.66 -16.89 8.94
CA ASP A 121 -33.63 -17.34 7.93
C ASP A 121 -34.90 -16.47 7.80
#